data_AF-A0A917CBH8-F1
#
_entry.id   AF-A0A917CBH8-F1
#
_cell.length_a   1.000
_cell.length_b   1.000
_cell.length_c   1.000
_cell.angle_alpha   90.00
_cell.angle_beta   90.00
_cell.angle_gamma   90.00
#
_symmetry.space_group_name_H-M   'P 1'
#
loop_
_entity.id
_entity.type
_entity.pdbx_description
1 polymer ?
#
loop_
_entity_poly.entity_id
_entity_poly.type
_entity_poly.pdbx_seq_one_letter_code
_entity_poly.pdbx_strand_id
1 'polypeptide(L)'
;MIIAQHKCSATKTFVDQHPILGGDAIVYRTRQNGEIYQFRTWIPAEKKYYRKTLKTRDLDTALERGKQLFYDIQLQLRTGRKLFGLKVGELVEEFLKYQEQRVATGLITHGRYLTIKTQLTKHLYEFLGDRNPKVGSNRQINEIDKSKFYNFAQHRRLTSPGVKDVTIRNEQTTLNALFKWGYRNGYVHFETVDFEEIRVRNADRRDTFTEMVPKNRTGC
;
A
#
# COMPACT_ATOMS: atom_id res chain seq x y z
N MET A 1 27.59 -52.44 -19.15
CA MET A 1 27.34 -51.03 -18.76
C MET A 1 25.95 -50.64 -19.22
N ILE A 2 24.98 -50.57 -18.30
CA ILE A 2 23.60 -50.13 -18.60
C ILE A 2 23.55 -48.64 -18.27
N ILE A 3 23.44 -47.77 -19.27
CA ILE A 3 23.26 -46.33 -19.08
C ILE A 3 21.77 -46.08 -18.87
N ALA A 4 21.37 -45.84 -17.62
CA ALA A 4 20.04 -45.37 -17.26
C ALA A 4 19.87 -43.92 -17.76
N GLN A 5 19.12 -43.73 -18.83
CA GLN A 5 18.66 -42.40 -19.25
C GLN A 5 17.65 -41.86 -18.22
N HIS A 6 18.14 -41.06 -17.28
CA HIS A 6 17.28 -40.23 -16.44
C HIS A 6 16.69 -39.09 -17.29
N LYS A 7 15.49 -39.29 -17.84
CA LYS A 7 14.64 -38.18 -18.30
C LYS A 7 14.10 -37.45 -17.06
N CYS A 8 14.85 -36.47 -16.57
CA CYS A 8 14.32 -35.48 -15.65
C CYS A 8 13.31 -34.61 -16.42
N SER A 9 12.02 -34.96 -16.32
CA SER A 9 10.93 -34.22 -16.94
C SER A 9 10.79 -32.87 -16.23
N ALA A 10 11.22 -31.79 -16.88
CA ALA A 10 10.91 -30.44 -16.45
C ALA A 10 9.38 -30.24 -16.49
N THR A 11 8.74 -30.27 -15.33
CA THR A 11 7.29 -30.08 -15.21
C THR A 11 6.92 -28.66 -15.62
N LYS A 12 6.66 -28.44 -16.91
CA LYS A 12 6.11 -27.15 -17.41
C LYS A 12 4.78 -26.89 -16.69
N THR A 13 4.75 -25.85 -15.86
CA THR A 13 3.57 -25.46 -15.05
C THR A 13 2.37 -25.06 -15.93
N PHE A 14 2.65 -24.55 -17.12
CA PHE A 14 1.68 -24.11 -18.12
C PHE A 14 1.48 -25.17 -19.20
N VAL A 15 0.23 -25.55 -19.42
CA VAL A 15 -0.23 -26.50 -20.45
C VAL A 15 -1.18 -25.77 -21.40
N ASP A 16 -1.36 -26.29 -22.61
CA ASP A 16 -2.35 -25.81 -23.58
C ASP A 16 -2.26 -24.28 -23.84
N GLN A 17 -1.12 -23.84 -24.38
CA GLN A 17 -0.81 -22.42 -24.57
C GLN A 17 -1.20 -21.94 -25.96
N HIS A 18 -2.03 -20.91 -26.02
CA HIS A 18 -2.49 -20.24 -27.23
C HIS A 18 -2.05 -18.77 -27.21
N PRO A 19 -1.00 -18.40 -27.96
CA PRO A 19 -0.65 -17.01 -28.19
C PRO A 19 -1.79 -16.29 -28.91
N ILE A 20 -2.11 -15.09 -28.48
CA ILE A 20 -3.11 -14.21 -29.11
C ILE A 20 -2.46 -12.87 -29.45
N LEU A 21 -3.05 -12.14 -30.40
CA LEU A 21 -2.64 -10.79 -30.78
C LEU A 21 -1.14 -10.72 -31.13
N GLY A 22 -0.68 -11.62 -32.00
CA GLY A 22 0.72 -11.65 -32.44
C GLY A 22 1.74 -12.08 -31.36
N GLY A 23 1.28 -12.54 -30.20
CA GLY A 23 2.15 -12.98 -29.09
C GLY A 23 2.15 -12.03 -27.88
N ASP A 24 1.46 -10.90 -27.96
CA ASP A 24 1.39 -9.92 -26.87
C ASP A 24 0.68 -10.45 -25.61
N ALA A 25 -0.18 -11.45 -25.79
CA ALA A 25 -0.80 -12.17 -24.69
C ALA A 25 -0.89 -13.67 -24.97
N ILE A 26 -1.04 -14.45 -23.90
CA ILE A 26 -1.12 -15.91 -23.96
C ILE A 26 -2.30 -16.37 -23.13
N VAL A 27 -3.18 -17.14 -23.74
CA VAL A 27 -4.21 -17.93 -23.06
C VAL A 27 -3.63 -19.31 -22.77
N TYR A 28 -3.75 -19.80 -21.54
CA TYR A 28 -3.14 -21.05 -21.13
C TYR A 28 -3.94 -21.76 -20.04
N ARG A 29 -3.69 -23.05 -19.84
CA ARG A 29 -4.15 -23.82 -18.68
C ARG A 29 -2.98 -24.15 -17.76
N THR A 30 -3.26 -24.47 -16.51
CA THR A 30 -2.23 -24.90 -15.53
C THR A 30 -2.48 -26.33 -15.13
N ARG A 31 -1.44 -27.15 -14.94
CA ARG A 31 -1.60 -28.57 -14.57
C ARG A 31 -2.43 -28.79 -13.29
N GLN A 32 -2.39 -27.86 -12.34
CA GLN A 32 -3.14 -27.92 -11.07
C GLN A 32 -4.61 -27.49 -11.20
N ASN A 33 -4.92 -26.54 -12.07
CA ASN A 33 -6.26 -25.97 -12.30
C ASN A 33 -6.77 -26.31 -13.72
N GLY A 34 -6.47 -27.53 -14.18
CA GLY A 34 -6.33 -27.95 -15.58
C GLY A 34 -7.52 -27.79 -16.53
N GLU A 35 -8.67 -27.34 -16.03
CA GLU A 35 -9.87 -27.19 -16.85
C GLU A 35 -10.14 -25.73 -17.24
N ILE A 36 -9.70 -24.76 -16.43
CA ILE A 36 -10.08 -23.36 -16.63
C ILE A 36 -8.94 -22.62 -17.34
N TYR A 37 -9.26 -21.98 -18.46
CA TYR A 37 -8.34 -21.10 -19.16
C TYR A 37 -8.00 -19.85 -18.34
N GLN A 38 -6.73 -19.48 -18.38
CA GLN A 38 -6.15 -18.30 -17.77
C GLN A 38 -5.48 -17.47 -18.85
N PHE A 39 -5.35 -16.18 -18.56
CA PHE A 39 -4.72 -15.20 -19.43
C PHE A 39 -3.47 -14.65 -18.75
N ARG A 40 -2.41 -14.44 -19.55
CA ARG A 40 -1.27 -13.61 -19.14
C ARG A 40 -0.83 -12.66 -20.24
N THR A 41 -0.34 -11.50 -19.83
CA THR A 41 0.38 -10.56 -20.70
C THR A 41 1.51 -9.91 -19.90
N TRP A 42 2.59 -9.53 -20.59
CA TRP A 42 3.70 -8.80 -19.98
C TRP A 42 3.40 -7.31 -20.02
N ILE A 43 3.57 -6.61 -18.90
CA ILE A 43 3.39 -5.15 -18.82
C ILE A 43 4.79 -4.52 -18.72
N PRO A 44 5.35 -3.96 -19.82
CA PRO A 44 6.71 -3.43 -19.81
C PRO A 44 6.89 -2.27 -18.83
N ALA A 45 5.90 -1.39 -18.72
CA ALA A 45 5.92 -0.22 -17.84
C ALA A 45 6.11 -0.59 -16.36
N GLU A 46 5.59 -1.74 -15.94
CA GLU A 46 5.60 -2.19 -14.55
C GLU A 46 6.47 -3.44 -14.34
N LYS A 47 7.15 -3.91 -15.39
CA LYS A 47 8.06 -5.06 -15.43
C LYS A 47 7.47 -6.32 -14.76
N LYS A 48 6.19 -6.59 -15.01
CA LYS A 48 5.45 -7.68 -14.35
C LYS A 48 4.40 -8.30 -15.27
N TYR A 49 4.16 -9.60 -15.08
CA TYR A 49 3.07 -10.31 -15.76
C TYR A 49 1.73 -10.04 -15.10
N TYR A 50 0.76 -9.58 -15.89
CA TYR A 50 -0.63 -9.57 -15.47
C TYR A 50 -1.20 -10.97 -15.68
N ARG A 51 -1.92 -11.51 -14.70
CA ARG A 51 -2.54 -12.84 -14.78
C ARG A 51 -3.98 -12.77 -14.30
N LYS A 52 -4.89 -13.39 -15.04
CA LYS A 52 -6.31 -13.46 -14.66
C LYS A 52 -6.93 -14.75 -15.17
N THR A 53 -7.81 -15.35 -14.38
CA THR A 53 -8.64 -16.47 -14.85
C THR A 53 -9.71 -15.95 -15.80
N LEU A 54 -9.90 -16.64 -16.93
CA LEU A 54 -10.97 -16.34 -17.91
C LEU A 54 -12.29 -17.02 -17.53
N LYS A 55 -12.28 -17.85 -16.48
CA LYS A 55 -13.45 -18.54 -15.91
C LYS A 55 -14.27 -19.31 -16.97
N THR A 56 -13.58 -19.94 -17.92
CA THR A 56 -14.21 -20.78 -18.94
C THR A 56 -13.32 -21.98 -19.24
N ARG A 57 -13.96 -23.10 -19.60
CA ARG A 57 -13.31 -24.31 -20.10
C ARG A 57 -13.26 -24.34 -21.64
N ASP A 58 -14.14 -23.58 -22.29
CA ASP A 58 -14.24 -23.51 -23.75
C ASP A 58 -13.13 -22.63 -24.34
N LEU A 59 -12.47 -23.14 -25.39
CA LEU A 59 -11.31 -22.48 -26.00
C LEU A 59 -11.72 -21.22 -26.76
N ASP A 60 -12.76 -21.29 -27.59
CA ASP A 60 -13.18 -20.16 -28.43
C ASP A 60 -13.63 -18.97 -27.55
N THR A 61 -14.45 -19.27 -26.54
CA THR A 61 -14.84 -18.30 -25.51
C THR A 61 -13.62 -17.74 -24.77
N ALA A 62 -12.61 -18.57 -24.47
CA ALA A 62 -11.39 -18.11 -23.80
C ALA A 62 -10.57 -17.16 -24.68
N LEU A 63 -10.44 -17.47 -25.97
CA LEU A 63 -9.72 -16.62 -26.92
C LEU A 63 -10.41 -15.27 -27.09
N GLU A 64 -11.74 -15.24 -27.18
CA GLU A 64 -12.51 -14.00 -27.27
C GLU A 64 -12.39 -13.15 -26.00
N ARG A 65 -12.63 -13.74 -24.82
CA ARG A 65 -12.47 -13.04 -23.53
C ARG A 65 -11.03 -12.56 -23.30
N GLY A 66 -10.04 -13.34 -23.74
CA GLY A 66 -8.62 -12.98 -23.67
C GLY A 66 -8.30 -11.76 -24.54
N LYS A 67 -8.84 -11.68 -25.76
CA LYS A 67 -8.68 -10.51 -26.64
C LYS A 67 -9.33 -9.26 -26.04
N GLN A 68 -10.57 -9.36 -25.55
CA GLN A 68 -11.27 -8.26 -24.90
C GLN A 68 -10.49 -7.74 -23.68
N LEU A 69 -10.07 -8.66 -22.80
CA LEU A 69 -9.30 -8.31 -21.60
C LEU A 69 -7.97 -7.60 -21.95
N PHE A 70 -7.31 -8.00 -23.04
CA PHE A 70 -6.11 -7.32 -23.49
C PHE A 70 -6.41 -5.88 -23.94
N TYR A 71 -7.48 -5.64 -24.71
CA TYR A 71 -7.85 -4.28 -25.11
C TYR A 71 -8.19 -3.39 -23.92
N ASP A 72 -8.90 -3.92 -22.92
CA ASP A 72 -9.17 -3.18 -21.68
C ASP A 72 -7.89 -2.79 -20.95
N ILE A 73 -6.93 -3.71 -20.87
CA ILE A 73 -5.61 -3.49 -20.28
C ILE A 73 -4.84 -2.41 -21.06
N GLN A 74 -4.84 -2.47 -22.39
CA GLN A 74 -4.17 -1.48 -23.23
C GLN A 74 -4.80 -0.10 -23.09
N LEU A 75 -6.13 -0.01 -22.99
CA LEU A 75 -6.84 1.23 -22.72
C LEU A 75 -6.41 1.82 -21.37
N GLN A 76 -6.37 1.00 -20.31
CA GLN A 76 -5.93 1.43 -18.98
C GLN A 76 -4.49 1.96 -19.01
N LEU A 77 -3.57 1.24 -19.66
CA LEU A 77 -2.18 1.68 -19.81
C LEU A 77 -2.07 2.99 -20.60
N ARG A 78 -2.82 3.14 -21.69
CA ARG A 78 -2.85 4.38 -22.49
C ARG A 78 -3.39 5.57 -21.70
N THR A 79 -4.36 5.35 -20.81
CA THR A 79 -4.86 6.38 -19.89
C THR A 79 -3.91 6.70 -18.73
N GLY A 80 -2.75 6.04 -18.65
CA GLY A 80 -1.77 6.24 -17.57
C GLY A 80 -2.13 5.57 -16.25
N ARG A 81 -3.14 4.69 -16.22
CA ARG A 81 -3.50 3.93 -15.02
C ARG A 81 -2.50 2.78 -14.82
N LYS A 82 -1.96 2.65 -13.61
CA LYS A 82 -1.13 1.50 -13.23
C LYS A 82 -2.02 0.27 -13.01
N LEU A 83 -1.67 -0.85 -13.64
CA LEU A 83 -2.37 -2.13 -13.53
C LEU A 83 -2.02 -2.87 -12.23
N PHE A 84 -0.76 -2.79 -11.83
CA PHE A 84 -0.34 -3.19 -10.50
C PHE A 84 -0.42 -1.93 -9.63
N GLY A 85 -1.28 -1.99 -8.61
CA GLY A 85 -1.52 -0.85 -7.74
C GLY A 85 -0.22 -0.29 -7.18
N LEU A 86 -0.19 1.02 -6.96
CA LEU A 86 0.90 1.65 -6.22
C LEU A 86 1.06 0.94 -4.88
N LYS A 87 2.30 0.59 -4.49
CA LYS A 87 2.51 0.05 -3.15
C LYS A 87 2.34 1.16 -2.11
N VAL A 88 1.89 0.81 -0.91
CA VAL A 88 1.82 1.76 0.21
C VAL A 88 3.19 2.40 0.47
N GLY A 89 4.26 1.61 0.38
CA GLY A 89 5.62 2.09 0.56
C GLY A 89 6.02 3.17 -0.45
N GLU A 90 5.63 2.99 -1.71
CA GLU A 90 5.89 3.96 -2.79
C GLU A 90 5.06 5.25 -2.57
N LEU A 91 3.80 5.13 -2.15
CA LEU A 91 2.97 6.29 -1.79
C LEU A 91 3.60 7.10 -0.65
N VAL A 92 4.06 6.42 0.39
CA VAL A 92 4.70 7.07 1.54
C VAL A 92 6.02 7.73 1.14
N GLU A 93 6.84 7.07 0.32
CA GLU A 93 8.09 7.65 -0.17
C GLU A 93 7.87 8.97 -0.92
N GLU A 94 6.93 8.98 -1.88
CA GLU A 94 6.59 10.18 -2.64
C GLU A 94 6.00 11.29 -1.75
N PHE A 95 5.18 10.93 -0.77
CA PHE A 95 4.67 11.90 0.21
C PHE A 95 5.78 12.48 1.10
N LEU A 96 6.77 11.67 1.49
CA LEU A 96 7.89 12.15 2.30
C LEU A 96 8.79 13.10 1.49
N LYS A 97 9.05 12.84 0.21
CA LYS A 97 9.72 13.79 -0.69
C LYS A 97 8.99 15.13 -0.75
N TYR A 98 7.65 15.09 -0.86
CA TYR A 98 6.82 16.30 -0.78
C TYR A 98 6.94 17.02 0.58
N GLN A 99 7.00 16.29 1.70
CA GLN A 99 7.22 16.93 3.01
C GLN A 99 8.64 17.52 3.16
N GLU A 100 9.67 16.91 2.57
CA GLU A 100 11.04 17.49 2.57
C GLU A 100 11.09 18.82 1.84
N GLN A 101 10.39 18.98 0.72
CA GLN A 101 10.24 20.27 0.04
C GLN A 101 9.55 21.31 0.93
N ARG A 102 8.61 20.89 1.78
CA ARG A 102 7.97 21.78 2.78
C ARG A 102 8.91 22.16 3.91
N VAL A 103 9.89 21.32 4.25
CA VAL A 103 10.98 21.71 5.16
C VAL A 103 11.87 22.76 4.50
N ALA A 104 12.26 22.53 3.24
CA ALA A 104 13.13 23.46 2.50
C ALA A 104 12.51 24.85 2.33
N THR A 105 11.19 24.94 2.17
CA THR A 105 10.43 26.20 2.07
C THR A 105 10.09 26.83 3.44
N GLY A 106 10.46 26.19 4.55
CA GLY A 106 10.17 26.67 5.90
C GLY A 106 8.70 26.48 6.34
N LEU A 107 7.86 25.82 5.55
CA LEU A 107 6.46 25.53 5.90
C LEU A 107 6.32 24.57 7.08
N ILE A 108 7.29 23.67 7.27
CA ILE A 108 7.36 22.78 8.43
C ILE A 108 8.79 22.66 8.96
N THR A 109 8.92 22.33 10.24
CA THR A 109 10.23 22.07 10.85
C THR A 109 10.74 20.67 10.52
N HIS A 110 12.06 20.47 10.60
CA HIS A 110 12.67 19.14 10.43
C HIS A 110 12.16 18.12 11.47
N GLY A 111 11.96 18.55 12.73
CA GLY A 111 11.39 17.68 13.77
C GLY A 111 9.97 17.20 13.43
N ARG A 112 9.14 18.05 12.80
CA ARG A 112 7.82 17.65 12.33
C ARG A 112 7.92 16.63 11.19
N TYR A 113 8.84 16.82 10.25
CA TYR A 113 9.11 15.84 9.19
C TYR A 113 9.50 14.46 9.76
N LEU A 114 10.43 14.40 10.72
CA LEU A 114 10.83 13.14 11.35
C LEU A 114 9.66 12.44 12.08
N THR A 115 8.79 13.23 12.69
CA THR A 115 7.55 12.72 13.31
C THR A 115 6.65 12.10 12.25
N ILE A 116 6.37 12.80 11.14
CA ILE A 116 5.56 12.28 10.02
C ILE A 116 6.16 10.99 9.49
N LYS A 117 7.48 10.97 9.25
CA LYS A 117 8.22 9.79 8.80
C LYS A 117 7.97 8.60 9.71
N THR A 118 8.11 8.76 11.02
CA THR A 118 7.88 7.69 11.99
C THR A 118 6.44 7.19 11.97
N GLN A 119 5.47 8.10 11.91
CA GLN A 119 4.06 7.74 11.89
C GLN A 119 3.70 6.91 10.65
N LEU A 120 4.29 7.21 9.50
CA LEU A 120 4.03 6.49 8.24
C LEU A 120 4.86 5.21 8.11
N THR A 121 6.15 5.23 8.43
CA THR A 121 7.02 4.06 8.20
C THR A 121 6.90 3.00 9.29
N LYS A 122 6.47 3.38 10.49
CA LYS A 122 6.23 2.45 11.60
C LYS A 122 4.75 2.16 11.76
N HIS A 123 3.97 3.16 12.16
CA HIS A 123 2.60 2.90 12.64
C HIS A 123 1.63 2.50 11.51
N LEU A 124 1.70 3.16 10.36
CA LEU A 124 0.89 2.77 9.19
C LEU A 124 1.29 1.39 8.66
N TYR A 125 2.59 1.11 8.51
CA TYR A 125 3.05 -0.16 7.98
C TYR A 125 2.76 -1.33 8.93
N GLU A 126 2.97 -1.17 10.24
CA GLU A 126 2.58 -2.18 11.23
C GLU A 126 1.07 -2.42 11.19
N PHE A 127 0.26 -1.36 11.07
CA PHE A 127 -1.19 -1.51 11.00
C PHE A 127 -1.66 -2.25 9.74
N LEU A 128 -1.11 -1.91 8.57
CA LEU A 128 -1.50 -2.53 7.31
C LEU A 128 -0.93 -3.93 7.09
N GLY A 129 0.13 -4.27 7.83
CA GLY A 129 0.84 -5.54 7.74
C GLY A 129 0.71 -6.43 8.96
N ASP A 130 -0.31 -6.22 9.81
CA ASP A 130 -0.58 -7.03 10.99
C ASP A 130 0.67 -7.20 11.89
N ARG A 131 1.27 -6.05 12.26
CA ARG A 131 2.55 -5.87 12.99
C ARG A 131 3.82 -6.16 12.19
N ASN A 132 3.73 -6.51 10.92
CA ASN A 132 4.90 -6.66 10.04
C ASN A 132 5.03 -5.47 9.06
N PRO A 133 5.96 -4.53 9.29
CA PRO A 133 6.10 -3.35 8.44
C PRO A 133 6.40 -3.67 6.97
N LYS A 134 7.12 -4.77 6.71
CA LYS A 134 7.47 -5.19 5.35
C LYS A 134 6.26 -5.67 4.57
N VAL A 135 5.29 -6.30 5.25
CA VAL A 135 4.02 -6.69 4.64
C VAL A 135 3.18 -5.44 4.37
N GLY A 136 3.09 -4.53 5.35
CA GLY A 136 2.32 -3.30 5.20
C GLY A 136 2.82 -2.40 4.08
N SER A 137 4.13 -2.21 3.95
CA SER A 137 4.72 -1.38 2.89
C SER A 137 4.55 -1.98 1.48
N ASN A 138 4.43 -3.30 1.35
CA ASN A 138 4.21 -3.98 0.07
C ASN A 138 2.73 -4.13 -0.31
N ARG A 139 1.81 -3.77 0.58
CA ARG A 139 0.37 -3.82 0.30
C ARG A 139 0.03 -2.89 -0.86
N GLN A 140 -0.89 -3.33 -1.72
CA GLN A 140 -1.33 -2.55 -2.86
C GLN A 140 -2.37 -1.52 -2.38
N ILE A 141 -2.22 -0.26 -2.79
CA ILE A 141 -3.17 0.81 -2.43
C ILE A 141 -4.59 0.48 -2.91
N ASN A 142 -4.72 -0.19 -4.06
CA ASN A 142 -6.02 -0.59 -4.62
C ASN A 142 -6.75 -1.66 -3.77
N GLU A 143 -6.06 -2.36 -2.88
CA GLU A 143 -6.65 -3.36 -1.98
C GLU A 143 -7.07 -2.78 -0.63
N ILE A 144 -6.82 -1.49 -0.40
CA ILE A 144 -7.09 -0.82 0.87
C ILE A 144 -8.43 -0.10 0.76
N ASP A 145 -9.36 -0.47 1.63
CA ASP A 145 -10.60 0.26 1.83
C ASP A 145 -10.49 1.26 2.99
N LYS A 146 -11.18 2.39 2.90
CA LYS A 146 -11.17 3.44 3.93
C LYS A 146 -11.68 2.96 5.30
N SER A 147 -12.60 2.00 5.34
CA SER A 147 -13.15 1.44 6.58
C SER A 147 -12.15 0.59 7.35
N LYS A 148 -11.09 0.10 6.69
CA LYS A 148 -10.03 -0.70 7.33
C LYS A 148 -9.40 0.05 8.49
N PHE A 149 -9.36 1.38 8.44
CA PHE A 149 -8.72 2.24 9.43
C PHE A 149 -9.55 2.47 10.69
N TYR A 150 -10.81 2.01 10.73
CA TYR A 150 -11.71 2.26 11.86
C TYR A 150 -11.09 1.80 13.19
N ASN A 151 -10.47 0.61 13.19
CA ASN A 151 -9.82 0.00 14.36
C ASN A 151 -8.36 0.43 14.58
N PHE A 152 -7.88 1.48 13.91
CA PHE A 152 -6.48 1.94 14.03
C PHE A 152 -6.10 2.29 15.48
N ALA A 153 -6.98 2.99 16.20
CA ALA A 153 -6.73 3.38 17.59
C ALA A 153 -6.57 2.16 18.51
N GLN A 154 -7.42 1.15 18.35
CA GLN A 154 -7.35 -0.10 19.09
C GLN A 154 -6.04 -0.84 18.80
N HIS A 155 -5.66 -0.96 17.53
CA HIS A 155 -4.36 -1.53 17.14
C HIS A 155 -3.19 -0.79 17.80
N ARG A 156 -3.22 0.54 17.84
CA ARG A 156 -2.16 1.34 18.48
C ARG A 156 -2.05 1.09 19.98
N ARG A 157 -3.18 0.99 20.69
CA ARG A 157 -3.22 0.68 22.13
C ARG A 157 -2.71 -0.74 22.41
N LEU A 158 -2.99 -1.70 21.54
CA LEU A 158 -2.51 -3.08 21.65
C LEU A 158 -1.01 -3.24 21.33
N THR A 159 -0.48 -2.44 20.41
CA THR A 159 0.92 -2.53 19.98
C THR A 159 1.84 -1.65 20.83
N SER A 160 1.32 -0.59 21.44
CA SER A 160 2.07 0.29 22.33
C SER A 160 1.25 0.59 23.59
N PRO A 161 1.32 -0.29 24.62
CA PRO A 161 0.66 -0.04 25.90
C PRO A 161 1.09 1.32 26.47
N GLY A 162 0.12 2.15 26.85
CA GLY A 162 0.37 3.49 27.40
C GLY A 162 0.43 4.64 26.39
N VAL A 163 0.19 4.38 25.09
CA VAL A 163 0.04 5.46 24.10
C VAL A 163 -1.13 6.38 24.48
N LYS A 164 -0.89 7.70 24.48
CA LYS A 164 -1.93 8.70 24.77
C LYS A 164 -2.85 8.89 23.57
N ASP A 165 -4.13 9.12 23.83
CA ASP A 165 -5.15 9.37 22.80
C ASP A 165 -4.83 10.59 21.91
N VAL A 166 -4.19 11.62 22.47
CA VAL A 166 -3.71 12.79 21.70
C VAL A 166 -2.66 12.38 20.66
N THR A 167 -1.78 11.43 21.00
CA THR A 167 -0.77 10.91 20.08
C THR A 167 -1.43 10.16 18.93
N ILE A 168 -2.43 9.30 19.23
CA ILE A 168 -3.18 8.57 18.19
C ILE A 168 -3.92 9.55 17.28
N ARG A 169 -4.55 10.60 17.82
CA ARG A 169 -5.21 11.64 17.01
C ARG A 169 -4.23 12.37 16.07
N ASN A 170 -3.02 12.66 16.55
CA ASN A 170 -1.98 13.26 15.73
C ASN A 170 -1.52 12.32 14.61
N GLU A 171 -1.43 11.00 14.89
CA GLU A 171 -1.15 9.97 13.88
C GLU A 171 -2.28 9.92 12.83
N GLN A 172 -3.55 9.88 13.25
CA GLN A 172 -4.73 9.91 12.36
C GLN A 172 -4.72 11.13 11.43
N THR A 173 -4.34 12.31 11.96
CA THR A 173 -4.22 13.53 11.16
C THR A 173 -3.16 13.38 10.06
N THR A 174 -2.01 12.78 10.39
CA THR A 174 -0.95 12.52 9.41
C THR A 174 -1.39 11.50 8.35
N LEU A 175 -2.13 10.45 8.75
CA LEU A 175 -2.70 9.48 7.80
C LEU A 175 -3.68 10.13 6.83
N ASN A 176 -4.60 10.96 7.33
CA ASN A 176 -5.52 11.71 6.47
C ASN A 176 -4.77 12.68 5.54
N ALA A 177 -3.69 13.31 6.00
CA ALA A 177 -2.86 14.17 5.15
C ALA A 177 -2.18 13.38 4.01
N LEU A 178 -1.70 12.16 4.28
CA LEU A 178 -1.15 11.25 3.27
C LEU A 178 -2.21 10.89 2.21
N PHE A 179 -3.38 10.41 2.62
CA PHE A 179 -4.42 9.96 1.69
C PHE A 179 -5.02 11.12 0.91
N LYS A 180 -5.22 12.29 1.54
CA LYS A 180 -5.69 13.50 0.84
C LYS A 180 -4.68 13.99 -0.18
N TRP A 181 -3.39 13.92 0.12
CA TRP A 181 -2.35 14.22 -0.88
C TRP A 181 -2.33 13.16 -1.99
N GLY A 182 -2.43 11.88 -1.66
CA GLY A 182 -2.48 10.79 -2.62
C GLY A 182 -3.66 10.89 -3.59
N TYR A 183 -4.85 11.22 -3.08
CA TYR A 183 -6.06 11.43 -3.87
C TYR A 183 -5.91 12.59 -4.86
N ARG A 184 -5.42 13.74 -4.40
CA ARG A 184 -5.18 14.92 -5.25
C ARG A 184 -4.20 14.64 -6.41
N ASN A 185 -3.25 13.72 -6.20
CA ASN A 185 -2.28 13.32 -7.22
C ASN A 185 -2.70 12.07 -8.01
N GLY A 186 -3.92 11.56 -7.81
CA GLY A 186 -4.44 10.40 -8.54
C GLY A 186 -3.88 9.04 -8.12
N TYR A 187 -3.19 8.96 -6.97
CA TYR A 187 -2.61 7.70 -6.46
C TYR A 187 -3.59 6.83 -5.66
N VAL A 188 -4.61 7.43 -5.06
CA VAL A 188 -5.57 6.78 -4.17
C VAL A 188 -6.99 7.10 -4.64
N HIS A 189 -7.93 6.16 -4.47
CA HIS A 189 -9.32 6.28 -4.91
C HIS A 189 -10.27 6.93 -3.89
N PHE A 190 -9.79 7.28 -2.69
CA PHE A 190 -10.53 7.96 -1.64
C PHE A 190 -9.70 9.11 -1.06
N GLU A 191 -10.36 10.18 -0.60
CA GLU A 191 -9.69 11.38 -0.05
C GLU A 191 -9.25 11.19 1.41
N THR A 192 -10.08 10.55 2.23
CA THR A 192 -9.87 10.38 3.68
C THR A 192 -10.18 8.96 4.11
N VAL A 193 -9.64 8.56 5.27
CA VAL A 193 -9.92 7.26 5.89
C VAL A 193 -10.85 7.40 7.10
N ASP A 194 -11.56 6.32 7.41
CA ASP A 194 -12.54 6.30 8.50
C ASP A 194 -11.85 5.86 9.80
N PHE A 195 -12.03 6.63 10.87
CA PHE A 195 -11.47 6.36 12.19
C PHE A 195 -12.56 6.28 13.25
N GLU A 196 -12.37 5.42 14.26
CA GLU A 196 -13.17 5.47 15.49
C GLU A 196 -13.01 6.83 16.21
N GLU A 197 -14.10 7.32 16.80
CA GLU A 197 -14.10 8.55 17.57
C GLU A 197 -13.21 8.41 18.82
N ILE A 198 -12.21 9.28 18.96
CA ILE A 198 -11.36 9.33 20.15
C ILE A 198 -11.81 10.47 21.05
N ARG A 199 -12.39 10.14 22.21
CA ARG A 199 -12.74 11.09 23.26
C ARG A 199 -11.50 11.47 24.09
N VAL A 200 -10.80 12.53 23.71
CA VAL A 200 -9.71 13.09 24.50
C VAL A 200 -10.32 13.90 25.66
N ARG A 201 -10.17 13.41 26.89
CA ARG A 201 -10.32 14.24 28.10
C ARG A 201 -9.14 15.21 28.14
N ASN A 202 -9.41 16.49 28.47
CA ASN A 202 -8.49 17.63 28.45
C ASN A 202 -7.01 17.23 28.36
N ALA A 203 -6.36 17.59 27.25
CA ALA A 203 -4.92 17.43 27.12
C ALA A 203 -4.29 18.13 28.33
N ASP A 204 -3.64 17.38 29.22
CA ASP A 204 -2.92 17.93 30.37
C ASP A 204 -2.11 19.11 29.85
N ARG A 205 -2.52 20.32 30.26
CA ARG A 205 -1.73 21.52 30.00
C ARG A 205 -0.38 21.23 30.65
N ARG A 206 0.69 21.26 29.87
CA ARG A 206 2.04 21.24 30.45
C ARG A 206 2.08 22.42 31.43
N ASP A 207 2.32 22.15 32.71
CA ASP A 207 2.42 23.18 33.72
C ASP A 207 3.37 24.27 33.22
N THR A 208 2.84 25.49 33.14
CA THR A 208 3.62 26.67 32.75
C THR A 208 4.78 26.79 33.73
N PHE A 209 5.98 27.03 33.19
CA PHE A 209 7.22 27.17 33.95
C PHE A 209 7.00 28.02 35.21
N THR A 210 7.04 27.39 36.39
CA THR A 210 6.97 28.13 37.66
C THR A 210 8.27 28.91 37.77
N GLU A 211 8.24 30.21 37.47
CA GLU A 211 9.36 31.09 37.76
C GLU A 211 9.66 31.02 39.25
N MET A 212 10.82 30.48 39.61
CA MET A 212 11.30 30.55 40.97
C MET A 212 11.58 32.02 41.29
N VAL A 213 10.66 32.66 42.01
CA VAL A 213 10.88 33.99 42.57
C VAL A 213 12.14 33.92 43.44
N PRO A 214 13.20 34.70 43.16
CA PRO A 214 14.38 34.69 43.99
C PRO A 214 13.98 35.15 45.39
N LYS A 215 14.26 34.32 46.41
CA LYS A 215 14.12 34.74 47.80
C LYS A 215 15.05 35.92 48.02
N ASN A 216 14.47 37.12 48.14
CA ASN A 216 15.17 38.27 48.68
C ASN A 216 15.74 37.88 50.05
N ARG A 217 17.07 37.83 50.14
CA ARG A 217 17.76 37.84 51.43
C ARG A 217 17.60 39.24 52.04
N THR A 218 16.46 39.49 52.65
CA THR A 218 16.39 40.35 53.84
C THR A 218 17.05 39.55 54.95
N GLY A 219 18.14 39.92 55.62
CA GLY A 219 18.67 41.22 55.98
C GLY A 219 19.13 41.07 57.44
N CYS A 220 20.34 41.56 57.75
CA CYS A 220 21.10 41.47 59.02
C CYS A 220 21.73 40.13 59.38
#